data_AF-A0A960TQ45-F1
#
_entry.id   AF-A0A960TQ45-F1
#
_cell.length_a   1.000
_cell.length_b   1.000
_cell.length_c   1.000
_cell.angle_alpha   90.00
_cell.angle_beta   90.00
_cell.angle_gamma   90.00
#
_symmetry.space_group_name_H-M   'P 1'
#
loop_
_entity.id
_entity.type
_entity.pdbx_description
1 polymer ?
#
loop_
_entity_poly.entity_id
_entity_poly.type
_entity_poly.pdbx_seq_one_letter_code
_entity_poly.pdbx_strand_id
1 'polypeptide(L)'
;MPDHADAARSVVLRGLSVHNVRNWTEGLLEFGPHINIFWGPNAQGKTSLLEALHLLAVGRSFRTQHLSEIKRHGQELMRLSLEFSEGNVEQNIRFALNSTEKRVTLNATPYPTLSSLIGLIPMVIITPDDELIKSAPLERRRFLDLLLSQENPLYLHHLTRYSRALKQRNSLLRQRQMQTIEPWEAQLAHSGAYLIRARLEALKHLSREAEHFYGRISESDGAVAAHYESRLDLGDPEKSLL
;
A
#
# COMPACT_ATOMS: atom_id res chain seq x y z
N MET A 1 12.73 26.74 -6.39
CA MET A 1 11.41 26.25 -6.83
C MET A 1 11.56 25.72 -8.24
N PRO A 2 11.85 24.42 -8.45
CA PRO A 2 11.72 23.82 -9.75
C PRO A 2 10.31 23.24 -9.93
N ASP A 3 9.71 23.68 -11.03
CA ASP A 3 8.42 23.33 -11.60
C ASP A 3 8.39 21.86 -12.08
N HIS A 4 8.45 20.90 -11.14
CA HIS A 4 8.20 19.48 -11.42
C HIS A 4 6.74 19.10 -11.13
N ALA A 5 5.81 19.97 -11.50
CA ALA A 5 4.42 19.56 -11.70
C ALA A 5 4.32 18.85 -13.06
N ASP A 6 4.97 17.69 -13.17
CA ASP A 6 4.50 16.63 -14.07
C ASP A 6 3.01 16.49 -13.74
N ALA A 7 2.12 16.70 -14.72
CA ALA A 7 0.68 16.83 -14.51
C ALA A 7 0.17 15.71 -13.60
N ALA A 8 0.09 16.01 -12.30
CA ALA A 8 -0.12 14.99 -11.29
C ALA A 8 -1.49 14.41 -11.58
N ARG A 9 -1.51 13.10 -11.84
CA ARG A 9 -2.70 12.31 -12.10
C ARG A 9 -3.74 12.63 -11.01
N SER A 10 -4.65 13.56 -11.30
CA SER A 10 -5.52 14.13 -10.28
C SER A 10 -6.69 13.19 -10.07
N VAL A 11 -6.60 12.37 -9.02
CA VAL A 11 -7.66 11.44 -8.63
C VAL A 11 -8.56 12.12 -7.60
N VAL A 12 -9.85 12.24 -7.91
CA VAL A 12 -10.84 12.83 -7.00
C VAL A 12 -11.91 11.79 -6.71
N LEU A 13 -12.09 11.46 -5.43
CA LEU A 13 -13.16 10.56 -4.99
C LEU A 13 -14.52 11.27 -5.14
N ARG A 14 -15.52 10.54 -5.64
CA ARG A 14 -16.88 11.04 -5.89
C ARG A 14 -17.89 10.45 -4.94
N GLY A 15 -17.84 9.13 -4.74
CA GLY A 15 -18.77 8.46 -3.85
C GLY A 15 -18.25 7.13 -3.33
N LEU A 16 -18.72 6.74 -2.16
CA LEU A 16 -18.46 5.44 -1.55
C LEU A 16 -19.79 4.81 -1.13
N SER A 17 -20.06 3.62 -1.64
CA SER A 17 -21.10 2.75 -1.12
C SER A 17 -20.49 1.58 -0.35
N VAL A 18 -21.02 1.34 0.84
CA VAL A 18 -20.62 0.25 1.73
C VAL A 18 -21.81 -0.62 2.07
N HIS A 19 -21.62 -1.94 2.09
CA HIS A 19 -22.64 -2.89 2.53
C HIS A 19 -21.98 -4.00 3.36
N ASN A 20 -22.46 -4.18 4.59
CA ASN A 20 -21.95 -5.15 5.57
C ASN A 20 -20.44 -5.00 5.86
N VAL A 21 -20.00 -3.78 6.17
CA VAL A 21 -18.59 -3.43 6.46
C VAL A 21 -18.46 -3.03 7.94
N ARG A 22 -17.79 -3.84 8.75
CA ARG A 22 -17.63 -3.63 10.20
C ARG A 22 -19.00 -3.41 10.85
N ASN A 23 -19.25 -2.21 11.37
CA ASN A 23 -20.50 -1.81 12.01
C ASN A 23 -21.55 -1.24 11.03
N TRP A 24 -21.20 -1.05 9.75
CA TRP A 24 -22.11 -0.56 8.70
C TRP A 24 -22.90 -1.71 8.07
N THR A 25 -24.24 -1.66 8.15
CA THR A 25 -25.14 -2.48 7.33
C THR A 25 -25.18 -1.99 5.90
N GLU A 26 -25.44 -0.70 5.72
CA GLU A 26 -25.45 -0.01 4.44
C GLU A 26 -25.03 1.44 4.66
N GLY A 27 -24.37 2.04 3.68
CA GLY A 27 -24.04 3.47 3.67
C GLY A 27 -23.75 3.94 2.26
N LEU A 28 -24.20 5.15 1.95
CA LEU A 28 -23.88 5.88 0.73
C LEU A 28 -23.31 7.23 1.11
N LEU A 29 -22.13 7.54 0.59
CA LEU A 29 -21.40 8.76 0.86
C LEU A 29 -21.07 9.44 -0.47
N GLU A 30 -21.26 10.75 -0.50
CA GLU A 30 -20.79 11.62 -1.57
C GLU A 30 -19.64 12.48 -1.05
N PHE A 31 -18.59 12.60 -1.84
CA PHE A 31 -17.40 13.38 -1.48
C PHE A 31 -17.40 14.72 -2.20
N GLY A 32 -17.05 15.77 -1.46
CA GLY A 32 -16.59 17.02 -2.05
C GLY A 32 -15.19 16.88 -2.68
N PRO A 33 -14.79 17.80 -3.55
CA PRO A 33 -13.55 17.71 -4.32
C PRO A 33 -12.26 17.89 -3.50
N HIS A 34 -12.38 18.31 -2.23
CA HIS A 34 -11.24 18.66 -1.39
C HIS A 34 -11.38 18.00 -0.01
N ILE A 35 -11.53 18.80 1.05
CA ILE A 35 -11.57 18.34 2.43
C ILE A 35 -12.97 17.78 2.73
N ASN A 36 -13.00 16.54 3.17
CA ASN A 36 -14.21 15.84 3.61
C ASN A 36 -14.05 15.50 5.10
N ILE A 37 -14.97 16.01 5.94
CA ILE A 37 -14.88 15.86 7.40
C ILE A 37 -15.91 14.83 7.88
N PHE A 38 -15.42 13.74 8.45
CA PHE A 38 -16.24 12.77 9.16
C PHE A 38 -16.20 13.06 10.65
N TRP A 39 -17.33 13.49 11.23
CA TRP A 39 -17.43 13.78 12.66
C TRP A 39 -18.44 12.87 13.36
N GLY A 40 -18.38 12.83 14.70
CA GLY A 40 -19.27 12.06 15.55
C GLY A 40 -18.52 11.30 16.65
N PRO A 41 -19.21 10.61 17.56
CA PRO A 41 -18.60 9.85 18.64
C PRO A 41 -17.63 8.77 18.16
N ASN A 42 -16.69 8.36 19.03
CA ASN A 42 -15.82 7.21 18.78
C ASN A 42 -16.64 5.93 18.56
N ALA A 43 -16.04 4.95 17.87
CA ALA A 43 -16.69 3.68 17.51
C ALA A 43 -17.92 3.74 16.60
N GLN A 44 -18.28 4.92 16.07
CA GLN A 44 -19.39 5.07 15.10
C GLN A 44 -19.06 4.64 13.66
N GLY A 45 -17.84 4.14 13.42
CA GLY A 45 -17.46 3.60 12.11
C GLY A 45 -16.78 4.59 11.15
N LYS A 46 -16.37 5.78 11.62
CA LYS A 46 -15.53 6.72 10.85
C LYS A 46 -14.25 6.04 10.32
N THR A 47 -13.53 5.36 11.21
CA THR A 47 -12.34 4.59 10.84
C THR A 47 -12.67 3.42 9.90
N SER A 48 -13.88 2.85 9.98
CA SER A 48 -14.33 1.79 9.06
C SER A 48 -14.51 2.31 7.63
N LEU A 49 -14.94 3.57 7.45
CA LEU A 49 -15.02 4.21 6.14
C LEU A 49 -13.62 4.45 5.54
N LEU A 50 -12.69 4.96 6.35
CA LEU A 50 -11.29 5.09 5.92
C LEU A 50 -10.67 3.73 5.58
N GLU A 51 -11.02 2.68 6.33
CA GLU A 51 -10.59 1.30 6.06
C GLU A 51 -11.14 0.77 4.73
N ALA A 52 -12.39 1.08 4.40
CA ALA A 52 -12.97 0.74 3.10
C ALA A 52 -12.27 1.46 1.95
N LEU A 53 -12.03 2.76 2.08
CA LEU A 53 -11.30 3.56 1.07
C LEU A 53 -9.88 3.02 0.85
N HIS A 54 -9.14 2.80 1.93
CA HIS A 54 -7.79 2.25 1.87
C HIS A 54 -7.76 0.83 1.26
N LEU A 55 -8.73 -0.02 1.60
CA LEU A 55 -8.85 -1.34 1.00
C LEU A 55 -9.03 -1.27 -0.52
N LEU A 56 -9.84 -0.34 -1.02
CA LEU A 56 -10.07 -0.18 -2.47
C LEU A 56 -8.91 0.50 -3.18
N ALA A 57 -8.12 1.33 -2.49
CA ALA A 57 -6.95 1.99 -3.06
C ALA A 57 -5.73 1.08 -3.15
N VAL A 58 -5.44 0.31 -2.08
CA VAL A 58 -4.17 -0.45 -1.97
C VAL A 58 -4.36 -1.94 -1.74
N GLY A 59 -5.61 -2.44 -1.78
CA GLY A 59 -5.93 -3.86 -1.74
C GLY A 59 -5.77 -4.53 -0.36
N ARG A 60 -5.53 -3.76 0.71
CA ARG A 60 -5.36 -4.27 2.08
C ARG A 60 -5.98 -3.33 3.13
N SER A 61 -6.39 -3.88 4.26
CA SER A 61 -6.74 -3.07 5.44
C SER A 61 -5.47 -2.62 6.16
N PHE A 62 -5.51 -1.42 6.74
CA PHE A 62 -4.48 -0.92 7.65
C PHE A 62 -4.68 -1.41 9.10
N ARG A 63 -5.76 -2.13 9.40
CA ARG A 63 -6.10 -2.62 10.75
C ARG A 63 -6.01 -4.13 10.89
N THR A 64 -6.20 -4.88 9.81
CA THR A 64 -6.22 -6.35 9.84
C THR A 64 -5.65 -6.97 8.56
N GLN A 65 -5.03 -8.14 8.69
CA GLN A 65 -4.57 -8.96 7.58
C GLN A 65 -5.70 -9.85 7.01
N HIS A 66 -6.79 -10.06 7.76
CA HIS A 66 -7.89 -10.94 7.39
C HIS A 66 -9.09 -10.13 6.89
N LEU A 67 -9.31 -10.12 5.57
CA LEU A 67 -10.44 -9.39 4.96
C LEU A 67 -11.81 -9.85 5.49
N SER A 68 -11.93 -11.09 5.97
CA SER A 68 -13.14 -11.61 6.61
C SER A 68 -13.52 -10.86 7.88
N GLU A 69 -12.55 -10.25 8.59
CA GLU A 69 -12.80 -9.42 9.78
C GLU A 69 -13.35 -8.03 9.44
N ILE A 70 -13.19 -7.59 8.18
CA ILE A 70 -13.77 -6.34 7.68
C ILE A 70 -15.26 -6.55 7.41
N LYS A 71 -15.65 -7.75 6.94
CA LYS A 71 -17.06 -8.09 6.75
C LYS A 71 -17.79 -8.07 8.10
N ARG A 72 -18.97 -7.48 8.12
CA ARG A 72 -19.84 -7.41 9.30
C ARG A 72 -20.13 -8.82 9.84
N HIS A 73 -20.06 -8.96 11.16
CA HIS A 73 -20.24 -10.25 11.82
C HIS A 73 -21.61 -10.89 11.48
N GLY A 74 -21.60 -12.20 11.23
CA GLY A 74 -22.79 -12.98 10.88
C GLY A 74 -23.33 -12.72 9.46
N GLN A 75 -22.65 -11.92 8.64
CA GLN A 75 -23.07 -11.63 7.27
C GLN A 75 -22.34 -12.53 6.27
N GLU A 76 -23.05 -12.97 5.23
CA GLU A 76 -22.47 -13.82 4.19
C GLU A 76 -21.68 -13.02 3.17
N LEU A 77 -22.14 -11.81 2.86
CA LEU A 77 -21.62 -10.96 1.79
C LEU A 77 -21.30 -9.54 2.28
N MET A 78 -20.11 -9.07 1.91
CA MET A 78 -19.68 -7.67 1.98
C MET A 78 -19.57 -7.10 0.57
N ARG A 79 -20.00 -5.85 0.37
CA ARG A 79 -19.78 -5.11 -0.88
C ARG A 79 -19.24 -3.71 -0.59
N LEU A 80 -18.38 -3.25 -1.49
CA LEU A 80 -17.84 -1.91 -1.55
C LEU A 80 -17.91 -1.41 -2.99
N SER A 81 -18.24 -0.15 -3.18
CA SER A 81 -18.17 0.54 -4.48
C SER A 81 -17.57 1.92 -4.27
N LEU A 82 -16.48 2.24 -4.96
CA LEU A 82 -15.84 3.55 -4.96
C LEU A 82 -15.92 4.14 -6.35
N GLU A 83 -16.52 5.32 -6.43
CA GLU A 83 -16.57 6.16 -7.60
C GLU A 83 -15.51 7.25 -7.47
N PHE A 84 -14.74 7.45 -8.52
CA PHE A 84 -13.67 8.45 -8.56
C PHE A 84 -13.45 8.93 -9.99
N SER A 85 -12.89 10.11 -10.13
CA SER A 85 -12.48 10.67 -11.41
C SER A 85 -10.97 10.74 -11.49
N GLU A 86 -10.43 10.41 -12.65
CA GLU A 86 -9.02 10.61 -13.00
C GLU A 86 -8.97 11.64 -14.15
N GLY A 87 -8.64 12.88 -13.81
CA GLY A 87 -8.89 14.00 -14.71
C GLY A 87 -10.38 14.12 -15.04
N ASN A 88 -10.74 13.93 -16.31
CA ASN A 88 -12.14 13.98 -16.78
C ASN A 88 -12.77 12.59 -16.96
N VAL A 89 -12.08 11.51 -16.58
CA VAL A 89 -12.55 10.14 -16.77
C VAL A 89 -13.13 9.63 -15.45
N GLU A 90 -14.44 9.43 -15.41
CA GLU A 90 -15.11 8.77 -14.29
C GLU A 90 -14.83 7.26 -14.31
N GLN A 91 -14.53 6.72 -13.13
CA GLN A 91 -14.18 5.32 -12.92
C GLN A 91 -14.88 4.77 -11.68
N ASN A 92 -15.05 3.45 -11.65
CA ASN A 92 -15.69 2.76 -10.55
C ASN A 92 -14.96 1.46 -10.21
N ILE A 93 -14.52 1.33 -8.95
CA ILE A 93 -14.02 0.08 -8.39
C ILE A 93 -15.12 -0.54 -7.55
N ARG A 94 -15.44 -1.82 -7.80
CA ARG A 94 -16.31 -2.61 -6.92
C ARG A 94 -15.55 -3.78 -6.34
N PHE A 95 -15.78 -4.04 -5.07
CA PHE A 95 -15.26 -5.21 -4.37
C PHE A 95 -16.40 -5.95 -3.69
N ALA A 96 -16.43 -7.27 -3.87
CA ALA A 96 -17.32 -8.17 -3.17
C ALA A 96 -16.54 -9.31 -2.52
N LEU A 97 -16.91 -9.64 -1.29
CA LEU A 97 -16.34 -10.73 -0.52
C LEU A 97 -17.46 -11.58 0.08
N ASN A 98 -17.49 -12.87 -0.26
CA ASN A 98 -18.28 -13.86 0.43
C ASN A 98 -17.37 -14.92 1.10
N SER A 99 -17.92 -16.04 1.55
CA SER A 99 -17.16 -17.12 2.21
C SER A 99 -16.20 -17.86 1.27
N THR A 100 -16.46 -17.88 -0.04
CA THR A 100 -15.74 -18.71 -1.02
C THR A 100 -14.93 -17.89 -2.03
N GLU A 101 -15.34 -16.65 -2.29
CA GLU A 101 -14.88 -15.84 -3.41
C GLU A 101 -14.60 -14.39 -3.02
N LYS A 102 -13.62 -13.83 -3.72
CA LYS A 102 -13.29 -12.41 -3.75
C LYS A 102 -13.42 -11.95 -5.19
N ARG A 103 -14.19 -10.90 -5.43
CA ARG A 103 -14.38 -10.34 -6.77
C ARG A 103 -14.09 -8.85 -6.75
N VAL A 104 -13.23 -8.41 -7.66
CA VAL A 104 -12.90 -7.00 -7.88
C VAL A 104 -13.25 -6.69 -9.33
N THR A 105 -13.90 -5.56 -9.59
CA THR A 105 -14.09 -5.04 -10.95
C THR A 105 -13.71 -3.58 -11.02
N LEU A 106 -13.06 -3.19 -12.11
CA LEU A 106 -12.85 -1.80 -12.51
C LEU A 106 -13.72 -1.54 -13.74
N ASN A 107 -14.65 -0.58 -13.67
CA ASN A 107 -15.57 -0.26 -14.77
C ASN A 107 -16.28 -1.51 -15.33
N ALA A 108 -16.85 -2.32 -14.42
CA ALA A 108 -17.47 -3.63 -14.70
C ALA A 108 -16.55 -4.72 -15.27
N THR A 109 -15.28 -4.42 -15.57
CA THR A 109 -14.31 -5.40 -16.05
C THR A 109 -13.68 -6.13 -14.87
N PRO A 110 -13.65 -7.47 -14.84
CA PRO A 110 -12.97 -8.23 -13.80
C PRO A 110 -11.51 -7.82 -13.67
N TYR A 111 -11.10 -7.55 -12.43
CA TYR A 111 -9.73 -7.18 -12.10
C TYR A 111 -9.03 -8.34 -11.39
N PRO A 112 -7.77 -8.70 -11.74
CA PRO A 112 -7.22 -10.01 -11.39
C PRO A 112 -7.06 -10.24 -9.88
N THR A 113 -6.62 -9.22 -9.14
CA THR A 113 -6.41 -9.29 -7.70
C THR A 113 -6.69 -7.95 -7.03
N LEU A 114 -6.83 -7.94 -5.70
CA LEU A 114 -6.84 -6.69 -4.94
C LEU A 114 -5.50 -5.94 -5.03
N SER A 115 -4.38 -6.68 -5.09
CA SER A 115 -3.06 -6.07 -5.16
C SER A 115 -2.79 -5.34 -6.48
N SER A 116 -3.50 -5.67 -7.57
CA SER A 116 -3.36 -4.93 -8.82
C SER A 116 -3.99 -3.53 -8.76
N LEU A 117 -4.78 -3.22 -7.71
CA LEU A 117 -5.37 -1.89 -7.52
C LEU A 117 -4.31 -0.85 -7.10
N ILE A 118 -3.19 -1.31 -6.54
CA ILE A 118 -2.10 -0.47 -6.06
C ILE A 118 -1.62 0.42 -7.22
N GLY A 119 -1.64 1.74 -6.99
CA GLY A 119 -1.23 2.76 -7.96
C GLY A 119 -2.36 3.30 -8.84
N LEU A 120 -3.56 2.70 -8.81
CA LEU A 120 -4.74 3.30 -9.47
C LEU A 120 -5.22 4.56 -8.74
N ILE A 121 -5.31 4.46 -7.42
CA ILE A 121 -5.67 5.57 -6.52
C ILE A 121 -4.50 5.74 -5.54
N PRO A 122 -3.55 6.65 -5.83
CA PRO A 122 -2.49 6.97 -4.89
C PRO A 122 -3.11 7.46 -3.57
N MET A 123 -2.82 6.76 -2.48
CA MET A 123 -3.40 7.03 -1.17
C MET A 123 -2.35 6.90 -0.07
N VAL A 124 -2.38 7.90 0.82
CA VAL A 124 -1.64 7.88 2.09
C VAL A 124 -2.66 7.87 3.21
N ILE A 125 -2.46 6.98 4.17
CA ILE A 125 -3.20 7.00 5.42
C ILE A 125 -2.29 7.45 6.55
N ILE A 126 -2.79 8.38 7.35
CA ILE A 126 -2.16 8.82 8.59
C ILE A 126 -3.04 8.29 9.72
N THR A 127 -2.49 7.39 10.52
CA THR A 127 -3.11 6.88 11.74
C THR A 127 -2.46 7.54 12.96
N PRO A 128 -3.16 7.61 14.10
CA PRO A 128 -2.58 8.14 15.34
C PRO A 128 -1.44 7.25 15.90
N ASP A 129 -1.28 6.04 15.38
CA ASP A 129 -0.22 5.12 15.78
C ASP A 129 1.09 5.47 15.06
N ASP A 130 2.16 5.75 15.84
CA ASP A 130 3.51 6.02 15.32
C ASP A 130 4.23 4.73 14.88
N GLU A 131 3.55 3.84 14.15
CA GLU A 131 4.10 2.53 13.80
C GLU A 131 5.43 2.67 13.06
N LEU A 132 5.57 3.65 12.16
CA LEU A 132 6.82 3.82 11.42
C LEU A 132 8.04 4.00 12.35
N ILE A 133 7.86 4.69 13.47
CA ILE A 133 8.92 5.02 14.44
C ILE A 133 9.08 3.90 15.47
N LYS A 134 7.98 3.43 16.06
CA LYS A 134 7.99 2.54 17.24
C LYS A 134 8.00 1.05 16.89
N SER A 135 7.70 0.68 15.65
CA SER A 135 7.51 -0.73 15.27
C SER A 135 8.80 -1.48 14.91
N ALA A 136 8.63 -2.78 14.66
CA ALA A 136 9.68 -3.66 14.15
C ALA A 136 10.05 -3.31 12.68
N PRO A 137 11.24 -3.74 12.20
CA PRO A 137 11.69 -3.50 10.82
C PRO A 137 10.72 -3.98 9.73
N LEU A 138 9.81 -4.91 10.05
CA LEU A 138 8.81 -5.40 9.10
C LEU A 138 7.83 -4.31 8.67
N GLU A 139 7.32 -3.49 9.59
CA GLU A 139 6.32 -2.47 9.22
C GLU A 139 6.97 -1.31 8.47
N ARG A 140 8.19 -0.89 8.85
CA ARG A 140 8.98 0.08 8.05
C ARG A 140 9.20 -0.39 6.61
N ARG A 141 9.53 -1.68 6.41
CA ARG A 141 9.64 -2.26 5.06
C ARG A 141 8.30 -2.27 4.32
N ARG A 142 7.20 -2.64 4.99
CA ARG A 142 5.85 -2.65 4.39
C ARG A 142 5.34 -1.27 4.02
N PHE A 143 5.72 -0.24 4.77
CA PHE A 143 5.48 1.15 4.45
C PHE A 143 6.21 1.54 3.16
N LEU A 144 7.53 1.34 3.13
CA LEU A 144 8.35 1.69 1.97
C LEU A 144 7.95 0.90 0.73
N ASP A 145 7.65 -0.39 0.88
CA ASP A 145 7.16 -1.25 -0.19
C ASP A 145 5.83 -0.76 -0.77
N LEU A 146 4.91 -0.31 0.09
CA LEU A 146 3.62 0.21 -0.37
C LEU A 146 3.81 1.54 -1.10
N LEU A 147 4.59 2.46 -0.53
CA LEU A 147 4.89 3.75 -1.16
C LEU A 147 5.45 3.55 -2.57
N LEU A 148 6.52 2.77 -2.70
CA LEU A 148 7.18 2.48 -3.97
C LEU A 148 6.27 1.74 -4.96
N SER A 149 5.41 0.85 -4.47
CA SER A 149 4.49 0.10 -5.34
C SER A 149 3.37 0.97 -5.92
N GLN A 150 2.95 2.03 -5.22
CA GLN A 150 1.93 2.96 -5.72
C GLN A 150 2.46 3.83 -6.87
N GLU A 151 3.74 4.18 -6.82
CA GLU A 151 4.40 5.02 -7.83
C GLU A 151 4.95 4.20 -9.00
N ASN A 152 5.48 3.00 -8.73
CA ASN A 152 6.22 2.21 -9.70
C ASN A 152 5.63 0.80 -9.87
N PRO A 153 4.83 0.55 -10.93
CA PRO A 153 4.29 -0.78 -11.23
C PRO A 153 5.35 -1.87 -11.43
N LEU A 154 6.55 -1.51 -11.93
CA LEU A 154 7.67 -2.44 -12.08
C LEU A 154 8.24 -2.83 -10.71
N TYR A 155 8.26 -1.92 -9.74
CA TYR A 155 8.60 -2.25 -8.35
C TYR A 155 7.63 -3.29 -7.77
N LEU A 156 6.32 -3.08 -7.94
CA LEU A 156 5.30 -4.05 -7.50
C LEU A 156 5.48 -5.42 -8.18
N HIS A 157 5.85 -5.43 -9.46
CA HIS A 157 6.17 -6.66 -10.19
C HIS A 157 7.34 -7.42 -9.55
N HIS A 158 8.47 -6.75 -9.31
CA HIS A 158 9.63 -7.35 -8.66
C HIS A 158 9.35 -7.78 -7.21
N LEU A 159 8.58 -6.99 -6.45
CA LEU A 159 8.18 -7.32 -5.08
C LEU A 159 7.34 -8.61 -5.05
N THR A 160 6.40 -8.73 -5.99
CA THR A 160 5.56 -9.93 -6.13
C THR A 160 6.39 -11.15 -6.51
N ARG A 161 7.30 -11.01 -7.49
CA ARG A 161 8.22 -12.09 -7.91
C ARG A 161 9.15 -12.53 -6.79
N TYR A 162 9.75 -11.57 -6.08
CA TYR A 162 10.63 -11.83 -4.94
C TYR A 162 9.89 -12.61 -3.84
N SER A 163 8.70 -12.14 -3.46
CA SER A 163 7.89 -12.77 -2.41
C SER A 163 7.48 -14.21 -2.78
N ARG A 164 7.11 -14.45 -4.04
CA ARG A 164 6.78 -15.80 -4.54
C ARG A 164 8.00 -16.72 -4.50
N ALA A 165 9.14 -16.27 -5.03
CA ALA A 165 10.36 -17.06 -5.03
C ALA A 165 10.84 -17.39 -3.62
N LEU A 166 10.77 -16.42 -2.69
CA LEU A 166 11.13 -16.61 -1.29
C LEU A 166 10.26 -17.68 -0.63
N LYS A 167 8.94 -17.62 -0.87
CA LYS A 167 7.99 -18.60 -0.34
C LYS A 167 8.28 -20.00 -0.86
N GLN A 168 8.57 -20.14 -2.16
CA GLN A 168 8.88 -21.44 -2.77
C GLN A 168 10.20 -22.01 -2.26
N ARG A 169 11.27 -21.21 -2.26
CA ARG A 169 12.56 -21.59 -1.66
C ARG A 169 12.39 -22.05 -0.21
N ASN A 170 11.69 -21.28 0.63
CA ASN A 170 11.45 -21.64 2.03
C ASN A 170 10.58 -22.90 2.20
N SER A 171 9.76 -23.25 1.22
CA SER A 171 9.00 -24.52 1.20
C SER A 171 9.90 -25.70 0.86
N LEU A 172 10.72 -25.56 -0.19
CA LEU A 172 11.68 -26.60 -0.61
C LEU A 172 12.71 -26.90 0.47
N LEU A 173 13.23 -25.86 1.14
CA LEU A 173 14.12 -26.01 2.30
C LEU A 173 13.48 -26.83 3.42
N ARG A 174 12.22 -26.56 3.75
CA ARG A 174 11.48 -27.34 4.77
C ARG A 174 11.26 -28.79 4.35
N GLN A 175 11.10 -29.05 3.05
CA GLN A 175 10.96 -30.38 2.47
C GLN A 175 12.31 -31.08 2.21
N ARG A 176 13.44 -30.42 2.52
CA ARG A 176 14.81 -30.90 2.26
C ARG A 176 15.09 -31.21 0.78
N GLN A 177 14.36 -30.57 -0.14
CA GLN A 177 14.53 -30.72 -1.58
C GLN A 177 15.48 -29.66 -2.14
N MET A 178 16.77 -29.80 -1.83
CA MET A 178 17.78 -28.80 -2.17
C MET A 178 18.07 -28.68 -3.68
N GLN A 179 17.85 -29.76 -4.44
CA GLN A 179 18.24 -29.87 -5.86
C GLN A 179 17.43 -28.96 -6.80
N THR A 180 16.32 -28.38 -6.34
CA THR A 180 15.43 -27.53 -7.16
C THR A 180 15.36 -26.08 -6.68
N ILE A 181 16.29 -25.67 -5.82
CA ILE A 181 16.31 -24.33 -5.21
C ILE A 181 16.91 -23.27 -6.13
N GLU A 182 17.90 -23.62 -6.94
CA GLU A 182 18.70 -22.69 -7.74
C GLU A 182 17.85 -21.72 -8.61
N PRO A 183 16.81 -22.16 -9.35
CA PRO A 183 15.99 -21.23 -10.14
C PRO A 183 15.31 -20.16 -9.28
N TRP A 184 14.91 -20.51 -8.06
CA TRP A 184 14.29 -19.57 -7.13
C TRP A 184 15.32 -18.60 -6.55
N GLU A 185 16.56 -19.03 -6.33
CA GLU A 185 17.65 -18.17 -5.89
C GLU A 185 18.05 -17.15 -6.96
N ALA A 186 18.12 -17.56 -8.23
CA ALA A 186 18.35 -16.65 -9.34
C ALA A 186 17.24 -15.58 -9.44
N GLN A 187 15.97 -15.98 -9.30
CA GLN A 187 14.84 -15.06 -9.30
C GLN A 187 14.86 -14.10 -8.09
N LEU A 188 15.27 -14.59 -6.91
CA LEU A 188 15.46 -13.78 -5.72
C LEU A 188 16.57 -12.75 -5.90
N ALA A 189 17.73 -13.15 -6.44
CA ALA A 189 18.85 -12.25 -6.68
C ALA A 189 18.46 -11.13 -7.66
N HIS A 190 17.87 -11.50 -8.80
CA HIS A 190 17.45 -10.54 -9.82
C HIS A 190 16.41 -9.53 -9.30
N SER A 191 15.33 -10.03 -8.68
CA SER A 191 14.30 -9.13 -8.15
C SER A 191 14.77 -8.35 -6.92
N GLY A 192 15.59 -8.98 -6.06
CA GLY A 192 16.15 -8.38 -4.86
C GLY A 192 17.07 -7.19 -5.18
N ALA A 193 17.90 -7.30 -6.20
CA ALA A 193 18.77 -6.21 -6.66
C ALA A 193 17.96 -4.97 -7.06
N TYR A 194 16.90 -5.16 -7.87
CA TYR A 194 16.00 -4.08 -8.26
C TYR A 194 15.34 -3.42 -7.03
N LEU A 195 14.80 -4.22 -6.11
CA LEU A 195 14.13 -3.72 -4.91
C LEU A 195 15.07 -2.93 -4.01
N ILE A 196 16.29 -3.42 -3.79
CA ILE A 196 17.30 -2.75 -2.96
C ILE A 196 17.65 -1.38 -3.56
N ARG A 197 17.92 -1.33 -4.87
CA ARG A 197 18.23 -0.07 -5.56
C ARG A 197 17.11 0.96 -5.40
N ALA A 198 15.87 0.58 -5.72
CA ALA A 198 14.72 1.47 -5.61
C ALA A 198 14.48 1.96 -4.17
N ARG A 199 14.71 1.09 -3.17
CA ARG A 199 14.62 1.47 -1.75
C ARG A 199 15.70 2.46 -1.33
N LEU A 200 16.93 2.28 -1.79
CA LEU A 200 18.03 3.21 -1.52
C LEU A 200 17.76 4.58 -2.13
N GLU A 201 17.32 4.63 -3.38
CA GLU A 201 16.94 5.86 -4.06
C GLU A 201 15.81 6.57 -3.31
N ALA A 202 14.72 5.87 -2.98
CA ALA A 202 13.61 6.44 -2.23
C ALA A 202 14.01 6.92 -0.82
N LEU A 203 14.87 6.20 -0.11
CA LEU A 203 15.33 6.61 1.22
C LEU A 203 16.16 7.89 1.18
N LYS A 204 16.97 8.11 0.14
CA LYS A 204 17.68 9.39 -0.05
C LYS A 204 16.71 10.56 -0.16
N HIS A 205 15.65 10.40 -0.94
CA HIS A 205 14.59 11.41 -1.09
C HIS A 205 13.80 11.60 0.22
N LEU A 206 13.33 10.50 0.82
CA LEU A 206 12.57 10.54 2.08
C LEU A 206 13.36 11.17 3.22
N SER A 207 14.65 10.88 3.34
CA SER A 207 15.49 11.45 4.40
C SER A 207 15.61 12.97 4.26
N ARG A 208 15.78 13.47 3.03
CA ARG A 208 15.84 14.91 2.76
C ARG A 208 14.53 15.62 3.09
N GLU A 209 13.41 15.05 2.64
CA GLU A 209 12.08 15.63 2.92
C GLU A 209 11.75 15.55 4.42
N ALA A 210 12.07 14.44 5.08
CA ALA A 210 11.86 14.28 6.51
C ALA A 210 12.65 15.32 7.32
N GLU A 211 13.92 15.55 6.99
CA GLU A 211 14.75 16.58 7.62
C GLU A 211 14.14 17.98 7.41
N HIS A 212 13.74 18.30 6.16
CA HIS A 212 13.11 19.58 5.85
C HIS A 212 11.83 19.83 6.65
N PHE A 213 10.90 18.87 6.67
CA PHE A 213 9.64 19.02 7.39
C PHE A 213 9.82 18.96 8.91
N TYR A 214 10.73 18.13 9.42
CA TYR A 214 11.01 18.05 10.84
C TYR A 214 11.59 19.35 11.39
N GLY A 215 12.54 19.98 10.68
CA GLY A 215 13.09 21.29 11.08
C GLY A 215 12.03 22.39 11.14
N ARG A 216 11.02 22.34 10.24
CA ARG A 216 9.91 23.29 10.23
C ARG A 216 8.90 23.10 11.36
N ILE A 217 8.72 21.87 11.85
CA ILE A 217 7.70 21.54 12.86
C ILE A 217 8.28 21.57 14.28
N SER A 218 9.52 21.09 14.46
CA SER A 218 10.08 20.84 15.79
C SER A 218 10.71 22.08 16.45
N GLU A 219 10.96 23.15 15.69
CA GLU A 219 11.73 24.34 16.13
C GLU A 219 13.06 23.97 16.83
N SER A 220 13.60 22.77 16.57
CA SER A 220 14.74 22.19 17.26
C SER A 220 15.87 21.86 16.29
N ASP A 221 17.11 21.91 16.77
CA ASP A 221 18.33 21.55 16.01
C ASP A 221 18.50 20.03 15.80
N GLY A 222 17.46 19.23 16.07
CA GLY A 222 17.50 17.78 15.91
C GLY A 222 17.51 17.37 14.44
N ALA A 223 18.56 16.67 14.01
CA ALA A 223 18.61 16.06 12.68
C ALA A 223 17.82 14.74 12.64
N VAL A 224 16.98 14.57 11.61
CA VAL A 224 16.27 13.32 11.33
C VAL A 224 16.84 12.70 10.06
N ALA A 225 17.29 11.45 10.16
CA ALA A 225 17.81 10.70 9.03
C ALA A 225 17.21 9.30 8.97
N ALA A 226 17.06 8.77 7.75
CA ALA A 226 16.65 7.40 7.51
C ALA A 226 17.79 6.61 6.87
N HIS A 227 18.17 5.49 7.47
CA HIS A 227 19.27 4.65 7.00
C HIS A 227 18.77 3.28 6.54
N TYR A 228 19.36 2.76 5.47
CA TYR A 228 19.06 1.42 4.97
C TYR A 228 20.05 0.41 5.54
N GLU A 229 19.57 -0.48 6.41
CA GLU A 229 20.36 -1.60 6.90
C GLU A 229 20.12 -2.84 6.03
N SER A 230 21.18 -3.28 5.35
CA SER A 230 21.20 -4.49 4.53
C SER A 230 22.04 -5.59 5.19
N ARG A 231 21.62 -6.84 5.03
CA ARG A 231 22.46 -8.01 5.37
C ARG A 231 23.45 -8.38 4.28
N LEU A 232 23.27 -7.82 3.08
CA LEU A 232 24.24 -7.92 1.99
C LEU A 232 25.25 -6.81 2.18
N ASP A 233 26.53 -7.12 1.96
CA ASP A 233 27.52 -6.10 1.71
C ASP A 233 27.19 -5.45 0.36
N LEU A 234 26.70 -4.22 0.41
CA LEU A 234 26.30 -3.46 -0.77
C LEU A 234 27.47 -2.63 -1.32
N GLY A 235 28.65 -2.71 -0.70
CA GLY A 235 29.73 -1.75 -0.95
C GLY A 235 29.31 -0.32 -0.61
N ASP A 236 30.07 0.65 -1.09
CA ASP A 236 29.71 2.07 -1.00
C ASP A 236 28.54 2.34 -1.98
N PRO A 237 27.32 2.67 -1.51
CA PRO A 237 26.16 2.86 -2.37
C PRO A 237 26.32 4.05 -3.32
N GLU A 238 27.26 4.95 -3.05
CA GLU A 238 27.57 6.09 -3.91
C GLU A 238 28.53 5.75 -5.05
N LYS A 239 29.36 4.70 -4.90
CA LYS A 239 30.33 4.28 -5.92
C LYS A 239 29.80 3.24 -6.90
N SER A 240 28.65 2.63 -6.61
CA SER A 240 28.03 1.56 -7.40
C SER A 240 26.95 2.06 -8.38
N LEU A 241 26.76 3.38 -8.48
CA LEU A 241 25.78 4.05 -9.35
C LEU A 241 26.40 4.85 -10.52
N LEU A 242 27.67 4.59 -10.86
CA LEU A 242 28.32 5.01 -12.11
C LEU A 242 28.65 3.78 -12.95
#